data_AF-W5TAH3-F1
#
_entry.id   AF-W5TAH3-F1
#
_cell.length_a   1.000
_cell.length_b   1.000
_cell.length_c   1.000
_cell.angle_alpha   90.00
_cell.angle_beta   90.00
_cell.angle_gamma   90.00
#
_symmetry.space_group_name_H-M   'P 1'
#
loop_
_entity.id
_entity.type
_entity.pdbx_description
1 polymer ?
#
loop_
_entity_poly.entity_id
_entity_poly.type
_entity_poly.pdbx_seq_one_letter_code
_entity_poly.pdbx_strand_id
1 'polypeptide(L)' 'MELSVAELIVVMAHSAPTRPLTVDRAHQVMQLHTDCTTDCCGIKQAAFDALVTAGHIVPDSCRRR' A
#
# COMPACT_ATOMS: atom_id res chain seq x y z
N MET A 1 1.66 -7.96 17.16
CA MET A 1 1.03 -6.62 17.24
C MET A 1 -0.45 -6.83 17.00
N GLU A 2 -1.28 -6.52 17.98
CA GLU A 2 -2.74 -6.67 17.86
C GLU A 2 -3.25 -5.64 16.86
N LEU A 3 -3.83 -6.10 15.75
CA LEU A 3 -4.45 -5.21 14.77
C LEU A 3 -5.82 -4.82 15.32
N SER A 4 -6.08 -3.52 15.41
CA SER A 4 -7.46 -3.10 15.66
C SER A 4 -8.33 -3.49 14.47
N VAL A 5 -9.61 -3.78 14.72
CA VAL A 5 -10.58 -4.07 13.65
C VAL A 5 -10.62 -2.95 12.61
N ALA A 6 -10.50 -1.69 13.05
CA ALA A 6 -10.46 -0.54 12.15
C ALA A 6 -9.24 -0.57 11.21
N GLU A 7 -8.06 -0.96 11.70
CA GLU A 7 -6.86 -1.08 10.87
C GLU A 7 -6.96 -2.24 9.88
N LEU A 8 -7.53 -3.37 10.30
CA LEU A 8 -7.76 -4.49 9.39
C LEU A 8 -8.69 -4.10 8.24
N ILE A 9 -9.76 -3.34 8.52
CA ILE A 9 -10.68 -2.83 7.50
C ILE A 9 -9.93 -1.93 6.50
N VAL A 10 -9.06 -1.05 6.98
CA VAL A 10 -8.27 -0.16 6.12
C VAL A 10 -7.32 -0.95 5.23
N VAL A 11 -6.60 -1.92 5.78
CA VAL A 11 -5.64 -2.75 5.04
C VAL A 11 -6.32 -3.62 3.99
N MET A 12 -7.56 -4.06 4.24
CA MET A 12 -8.33 -4.88 3.30
C MET A 12 -9.15 -4.09 2.27
N ALA A 13 -9.32 -2.78 2.46
CA ALA A 13 -10.08 -1.97 1.53
C ALA A 13 -9.34 -1.83 0.19
N HIS A 14 -10.03 -1.96 -0.94
CA HIS A 14 -9.43 -1.66 -2.26
C HIS A 14 -9.46 -0.16 -2.62
N SER A 15 -10.01 0.67 -1.73
CA SER A 15 -10.09 2.12 -1.90
C SER A 15 -8.84 2.81 -1.37
N ALA A 16 -8.52 3.98 -1.92
CA ALA A 16 -7.43 4.80 -1.40
C ALA A 16 -7.73 5.22 0.06
N PRO A 17 -6.77 5.10 0.98
CA PRO A 17 -6.93 5.55 2.35
C PRO A 17 -6.95 7.08 2.38
N THR A 18 -7.73 7.65 3.31
CA THR A 18 -7.80 9.11 3.48
C THR A 18 -6.55 9.70 4.13
N ARG A 19 -5.71 8.86 4.74
CA ARG A 19 -4.43 9.24 5.34
C ARG A 19 -3.32 8.34 4.79
N PRO A 20 -2.09 8.88 4.66
CA PRO A 20 -0.95 8.09 4.25
C PRO A 20 -0.70 6.93 5.22
N LEU A 21 -0.30 5.78 4.68
CA LEU A 21 0.05 4.60 5.46
C LEU A 21 1.43 4.78 6.11
N THR A 22 1.61 4.17 7.27
CA THR A 22 2.96 3.99 7.84
C THR A 22 3.72 2.94 7.03
N VAL A 23 5.06 2.96 7.10
CA VAL A 23 5.92 2.01 6.36
C VAL A 23 5.58 0.54 6.68
N ASP A 24 5.37 0.21 7.96
CA ASP A 24 4.96 -1.15 8.37
C ASP A 24 3.63 -1.57 7.73
N ARG A 25 2.64 -0.68 7.75
CA ARG A 25 1.32 -0.93 7.16
C ARG A 25 1.40 -1.04 5.64
N ALA A 26 2.23 -0.23 5.01
CA ALA A 26 2.45 -0.30 3.58
C ALA A 26 3.06 -1.65 3.16
N HIS A 27 4.01 -2.20 3.93
CA HIS A 27 4.52 -3.55 3.70
C HIS A 27 3.42 -4.62 3.83
N GLN A 28 2.58 -4.54 4.86
CA GLN A 28 1.47 -5.49 5.05
C GLN A 28 0.46 -5.44 3.89
N VAL A 29 0.08 -4.23 3.45
CA VAL A 29 -0.80 -4.06 2.28
C VAL A 29 -0.17 -4.68 1.05
N MET A 30 1.11 -4.42 0.78
CA MET A 30 1.81 -4.98 -0.39
C MET A 30 1.88 -6.52 -0.35
N GLN A 31 2.01 -7.11 0.84
CA GLN A 31 2.00 -8.57 1.02
C GLN A 31 0.61 -9.16 0.79
N LEU A 32 -0.44 -8.54 1.33
CA LEU A 32 -1.83 -9.04 1.25
C LEU A 32 -2.42 -8.85 -0.16
N HIS A 33 -2.12 -7.73 -0.80
CA HIS A 33 -2.64 -7.37 -2.14
C HIS A 33 -1.70 -7.83 -3.25
N THR A 34 -1.10 -9.01 -3.13
CA THR A 34 -0.15 -9.54 -4.14
C THR A 34 -0.83 -9.70 -5.51
N ASP A 35 -2.10 -10.13 -5.53
CA ASP A 35 -2.88 -10.35 -6.77
C ASP A 35 -3.38 -9.04 -7.42
N CYS A 36 -3.51 -7.96 -6.65
CA CYS A 36 -4.02 -6.69 -7.15
C CYS A 36 -2.96 -5.93 -7.95
N THR A 37 -3.38 -5.13 -8.93
CA THR A 37 -2.52 -4.13 -9.56
C THR A 37 -2.65 -2.79 -8.83
N THR A 38 -1.60 -1.95 -8.89
CA THR A 38 -1.65 -0.58 -8.35
C THR A 38 -2.69 0.28 -9.05
N ASP A 39 -2.99 0.00 -10.33
CA ASP A 39 -3.99 0.74 -11.11
C ASP A 39 -5.44 0.48 -10.68
N CYS A 40 -5.72 -0.72 -10.15
CA CYS A 40 -7.07 -1.14 -9.77
C CYS A 40 -7.31 -1.12 -8.25
N CYS A 41 -6.26 -0.92 -7.45
CA CYS A 41 -6.33 -1.01 -5.99
C CYS A 41 -5.68 0.23 -5.35
N GLY A 42 -6.52 1.15 -4.86
CA GLY A 42 -6.09 2.43 -4.30
C GLY A 42 -5.29 2.28 -3.00
N ILE A 43 -5.56 1.24 -2.20
CA ILE A 43 -4.75 0.97 -1.00
C ILE A 43 -3.34 0.50 -1.38
N LYS A 44 -3.22 -0.30 -2.45
CA LYS A 44 -1.93 -0.80 -2.95
C LYS A 44 -1.12 0.34 -3.54
N GLN A 45 -1.75 1.23 -4.29
CA GLN A 45 -1.11 2.44 -4.79
C GLN A 45 -0.61 3.31 -3.62
N ALA A 46 -1.45 3.57 -2.62
CA ALA A 46 -1.05 4.36 -1.45
C ALA A 46 0.10 3.70 -0.65
N ALA A 47 0.10 2.37 -0.53
CA ALA A 47 1.20 1.63 0.08
C ALA A 47 2.49 1.75 -0.73
N PHE A 48 2.40 1.63 -2.06
CA PHE A 48 3.54 1.82 -2.94
C PHE A 48 4.13 3.24 -2.80
N ASP A 49 3.30 4.28 -2.91
CA ASP A 49 3.70 5.68 -2.73
C ASP A 49 4.35 5.94 -1.36
N ALA A 50 3.80 5.36 -0.29
CA ALA A 50 4.37 5.49 1.05
C ALA A 50 5.77 4.87 1.14
N LEU A 51 5.99 3.70 0.53
CA LEU A 51 7.29 3.04 0.51
C LEU A 51 8.30 3.74 -0.41
N VAL A 52 7.84 4.32 -1.52
CA VAL A 52 8.67 5.17 -2.39
C VAL A 52 9.10 6.43 -1.64
N THR A 53 8.16 7.11 -0.99
CA THR A 53 8.43 8.32 -0.20
C THR A 53 9.41 8.04 0.94
N ALA A 54 9.30 6.87 1.59
CA ALA A 54 10.21 6.44 2.64
C ALA A 54 11.55 5.89 2.10
N GLY A 55 11.74 5.81 0.78
CA GLY A 55 12.99 5.33 0.15
C GLY A 55 13.18 3.81 0.17
N HIS A 56 12.15 3.03 0.52
CA HIS A 56 12.20 1.57 0.53
C HIS A 56 11.95 0.95 -0.85
N ILE A 57 11.26 1.67 -1.73
CA ILE A 57 11.04 1.26 -3.13
C ILE A 57 11.62 2.36 -4.03
N VAL A 58 12.48 1.97 -4.95
CA VAL A 58 12.88 2.83 -6.06
C VAL A 58 12.06 2.40 -7.27
N PRO A 59 11.09 3.22 -7.73
CA PRO A 59 10.30 2.88 -8.89
C PRO A 59 11.22 2.76 -10.10
N ASP A 60 11.14 1.62 -10.79
CA ASP A 60 11.86 1.40 -12.04
C ASP A 60 11.29 2.37 -13.09
N SER A 61 11.95 3.51 -13.21
CA SER A 61 11.46 4.66 -13.98
C SER A 61 11.48 4.39 -15.49
N CYS A 62 12.10 3.28 -15.90
CA CYS A 62 12.17 2.80 -17.27
C CYS A 62 10.94 1.95 -17.64
N ARG A 63 10.24 1.34 -16.66
CA ARG A 63 8.99 0.61 -16.89
C ARG A 63 7.79 1.52 -16.62
N ARG A 64 7.59 2.53 -17.48
CA ARG A 64 6.28 3.20 -17.60
C ARG A 64 5.30 2.19 -18.19
N ARG A 65 4.23 1.86 -17.46
CA ARG A 65 3.08 1.12 -17.99
C ARG A 65 2.23 2.04 -18.86
#